data_AF-A0A918F280-F1
#
_entry.id   AF-A0A918F280-F1
#
_cell.length_a   1.000
_cell.length_b   1.000
_cell.length_c   1.000
_cell.angle_alpha   90.00
_cell.angle_beta   90.00
_cell.angle_gamma   90.00
#
_symmetry.space_group_name_H-M   'P 1'
#
loop_
_entity.id
_entity.type
_entity.pdbx_description
1 polymer ?
#
loop_
_entity_poly.entity_id
_entity_poly.type
_entity_poly.pdbx_seq_one_letter_code
_entity_poly.pdbx_strand_id
1 'polypeptide(L)'
;MMEHTELLTLRAKLARAEKEARRAAAVPPPPRSTPLKPIAPQREAELDGVTTDDFLLSRAHARLRDFVYDSQYHICPHAVGHARAEGFLEHDIVGVLVSGRVRAVYTEERRWLVCGFFESGGIRLPLHVVVQVYVDGVDVVTAFIPKHPHHIISRARLAVMLRYDDEKLKHRTALPGNKAGYRGRGKWKKGA
;
A
#
# COMPACT_ATOMS: atom_id res chain seq x y z
N MET A 1 58.79 -25.54 -13.72
CA MET A 1 57.63 -24.67 -14.05
C MET A 1 56.51 -24.69 -13.00
N MET A 2 56.58 -25.50 -11.91
CA MET A 2 55.51 -25.58 -10.89
C MET A 2 55.56 -24.48 -9.81
N GLU A 3 56.69 -23.79 -9.65
CA GLU A 3 56.89 -22.71 -8.66
C GLU A 3 56.02 -21.45 -8.92
N HIS A 4 55.80 -21.11 -10.19
CA HIS A 4 55.05 -19.91 -10.56
C HIS A 4 53.56 -20.03 -10.23
N THR A 5 53.01 -21.24 -10.38
CA THR A 5 51.61 -21.53 -10.04
C THR A 5 51.36 -21.46 -8.53
N GLU A 6 52.32 -21.92 -7.72
CA GLU A 6 52.20 -21.80 -6.25
C GLU A 6 52.22 -20.34 -5.79
N LEU A 7 53.13 -19.51 -6.33
CA LEU A 7 53.20 -18.09 -6.01
C LEU A 7 51.92 -17.31 -6.35
N LEU A 8 51.27 -17.64 -7.48
CA LEU A 8 49.99 -17.03 -7.85
C LEU A 8 48.87 -17.43 -6.89
N THR A 9 48.83 -18.69 -6.46
CA THR A 9 47.80 -19.15 -5.50
C THR A 9 47.96 -18.52 -4.13
N LEU A 10 49.20 -18.32 -3.66
CA LEU A 10 49.48 -17.64 -2.39
C LEU A 10 49.04 -16.17 -2.43
N ARG A 11 49.31 -15.46 -3.53
CA ARG A 11 48.84 -14.08 -3.72
C ARG A 11 47.32 -13.98 -3.72
N ALA A 12 46.62 -14.92 -4.36
CA ALA A 12 45.17 -14.96 -4.36
C ALA A 12 44.59 -15.21 -2.96
N LYS A 13 45.23 -16.07 -2.16
CA LYS A 13 44.84 -16.32 -0.76
C LYS A 13 45.03 -15.07 0.11
N LEU A 14 46.17 -14.39 -0.02
CA LEU A 14 46.43 -13.14 0.71
C LEU A 14 45.44 -12.03 0.35
N ALA A 15 45.13 -11.85 -0.94
CA ALA A 15 44.16 -10.85 -1.37
C ALA A 15 42.74 -11.13 -0.83
N ARG A 16 42.34 -12.40 -0.71
CA ARG A 16 41.06 -12.79 -0.09
C ARG A 16 41.06 -12.51 1.41
N ALA A 17 42.13 -12.87 2.11
CA ALA A 17 42.27 -12.63 3.55
C ALA A 17 42.27 -11.13 3.88
N GLU A 18 42.95 -10.30 3.09
CA GLU A 18 42.94 -8.84 3.28
C GLU A 18 41.55 -8.24 3.05
N LYS A 19 40.81 -8.74 2.04
CA LYS A 19 39.45 -8.32 1.76
C LYS A 19 38.48 -8.70 2.89
N GLU A 20 38.67 -9.88 3.49
CA GLU A 20 37.89 -10.33 4.65
C GLU A 20 38.21 -9.49 5.90
N ALA A 21 39.49 -9.19 6.16
CA ALA A 21 39.90 -8.32 7.25
C ALA A 21 39.30 -6.90 7.11
N ARG A 22 39.29 -6.33 5.90
CA ARG A 22 38.65 -5.03 5.63
C ARG A 22 37.13 -5.06 5.86
N ARG A 23 36.46 -6.17 5.55
CA ARG A 23 35.02 -6.34 5.81
C ARG A 23 34.72 -6.51 7.29
N ALA A 24 35.54 -7.25 8.02
CA ALA A 24 35.38 -7.44 9.46
C ALA A 24 35.65 -6.17 10.27
N ALA A 25 36.59 -5.33 9.81
CA ALA A 25 36.92 -4.05 10.44
C ALA A 25 35.96 -2.90 10.06
N ALA A 26 35.10 -3.09 9.06
CA ALA A 26 34.12 -2.10 8.67
C ALA A 26 32.98 -2.06 9.70
N VAL A 27 33.04 -1.09 10.61
CA VAL A 27 31.93 -0.76 11.51
C VAL A 27 30.70 -0.45 10.65
N PRO A 28 29.56 -1.14 10.85
CA PRO A 28 28.36 -0.85 10.09
C PRO A 28 27.98 0.62 10.33
N PRO A 29 27.65 1.38 9.27
CA PRO A 29 27.22 2.76 9.45
C PRO A 29 25.98 2.78 10.37
N PRO A 30 25.87 3.75 11.29
CA PRO A 30 24.67 3.87 12.11
C PRO A 30 23.44 4.00 11.20
N PRO A 31 22.29 3.42 11.61
CA PRO A 31 21.08 3.50 10.82
C PRO A 31 20.76 4.98 10.56
N ARG A 32 20.71 5.35 9.27
CA ARG A 32 20.36 6.72 8.87
C ARG A 32 18.91 6.99 9.29
N SER A 33 18.71 7.77 10.34
CA SER A 33 17.43 8.40 10.63
C SER A 33 17.20 9.50 9.60
N THR A 34 16.67 9.14 8.44
CA THR A 34 16.19 10.15 7.49
C THR A 34 15.06 10.93 8.18
N PRO A 35 15.19 12.26 8.38
CA PRO A 35 14.11 13.04 8.94
C PRO A 35 12.88 12.91 8.05
N LEU A 36 11.74 12.58 8.65
CA LEU A 36 10.48 12.48 7.93
C LEU A 36 10.22 13.82 7.26
N LYS A 37 10.08 13.80 5.93
CA LYS A 37 9.76 15.00 5.14
C LYS A 37 8.45 15.58 5.69
N PRO A 38 8.35 16.90 5.93
CA PRO A 38 7.12 17.50 6.42
C PRO A 38 5.97 17.18 5.47
N ILE A 39 4.85 16.77 6.05
CA ILE A 39 3.63 16.43 5.32
C ILE A 39 3.07 17.73 4.73
N ALA A 40 2.60 17.68 3.48
CA ALA A 40 1.97 18.86 2.88
C ALA A 40 0.66 19.19 3.63
N PRO A 41 0.28 20.47 3.78
CA PRO A 41 -0.92 20.85 4.57
C PRO A 41 -2.22 20.25 4.03
N GLN A 42 -2.31 20.09 2.70
CA GLN A 42 -3.44 19.38 2.06
C GLN A 42 -3.54 17.92 2.53
N ARG A 43 -2.38 17.29 2.77
CA ARG A 43 -2.30 15.90 3.15
C ARG A 43 -2.60 15.69 4.64
N GLU A 44 -2.31 16.68 5.48
CA GLU A 44 -2.75 16.68 6.89
C GLU A 44 -4.28 16.72 6.97
N ALA A 45 -4.93 17.61 6.21
CA ALA A 45 -6.39 17.67 6.15
C ALA A 45 -7.04 16.38 5.62
N GLU A 46 -6.37 15.66 4.71
CA GLU A 46 -6.84 14.37 4.19
C GLU A 46 -6.75 13.21 5.20
N LEU A 47 -5.84 13.32 6.17
CA LEU A 47 -5.59 12.32 7.21
C LEU A 47 -6.31 12.66 8.52
N ASP A 48 -7.05 13.75 8.57
CA ASP A 48 -7.89 14.08 9.71
C ASP A 48 -8.92 12.96 9.96
N GLY A 49 -9.06 12.54 11.22
CA GLY A 49 -9.87 11.37 11.61
C GLY A 49 -9.28 10.00 11.23
N VAL A 50 -8.06 9.93 10.70
CA VAL A 50 -7.38 8.67 10.37
C VAL A 50 -6.29 8.37 11.38
N THR A 51 -6.45 7.29 12.15
CA THR A 51 -5.45 6.84 13.10
C THR A 51 -4.43 5.94 12.43
N THR A 52 -3.15 6.27 12.59
CA THR A 52 -2.00 5.51 12.06
C THR A 52 -1.01 5.07 13.14
N ASP A 53 -1.44 5.03 14.40
CA ASP A 53 -0.62 4.62 15.54
C ASP A 53 -0.37 3.11 15.51
N ASP A 54 0.90 2.70 15.46
CA ASP A 54 1.33 1.31 15.30
C ASP A 54 0.76 0.39 16.39
N PHE A 55 0.61 0.86 17.63
CA PHE A 55 0.04 0.04 18.70
C PHE A 55 -1.43 -0.28 18.44
N LEU A 56 -2.23 0.72 18.09
CA LEU A 56 -3.65 0.55 17.74
C LEU A 56 -3.83 -0.31 16.49
N LEU A 57 -2.96 -0.12 15.49
CA LEU A 57 -2.97 -0.91 14.26
C LEU A 57 -2.68 -2.40 14.53
N SER A 58 -1.71 -2.71 15.38
CA SER A 58 -1.37 -4.10 15.73
C SER A 58 -2.51 -4.81 16.47
N ARG A 59 -3.16 -4.12 17.42
CA ARG A 59 -4.31 -4.64 18.16
C ARG A 59 -5.54 -4.81 17.26
N ALA A 60 -5.79 -3.86 16.37
CA ALA A 60 -6.86 -3.98 15.37
C ALA A 60 -6.64 -5.20 14.47
N HIS A 61 -5.40 -5.44 14.02
CA HIS A 61 -5.09 -6.60 13.20
C HIS A 61 -5.27 -7.93 13.94
N ALA A 62 -4.89 -8.01 15.22
CA ALA A 62 -5.14 -9.19 16.04
C ALA A 62 -6.63 -9.51 16.12
N ARG A 63 -7.45 -8.49 16.44
CA ARG A 63 -8.91 -8.63 16.48
C ARG A 63 -9.51 -9.02 15.13
N LEU A 64 -9.01 -8.46 14.03
CA LEU A 64 -9.43 -8.84 12.68
C LEU A 64 -9.17 -10.32 12.41
N ARG A 65 -8.00 -10.82 12.80
CA ARG A 65 -7.66 -12.23 12.63
C ARG A 65 -8.61 -13.14 13.38
N ASP A 66 -8.96 -12.78 14.62
CA ASP A 66 -9.91 -13.56 15.42
C ASP A 66 -11.26 -13.68 14.69
N PHE A 67 -11.81 -12.58 14.18
CA PHE A 67 -13.03 -12.60 13.37
C PHE A 67 -12.93 -13.49 12.13
N VAL A 68 -11.78 -13.48 11.44
CA VAL A 68 -11.58 -14.32 10.25
C VAL A 68 -11.49 -15.81 10.62
N TYR A 69 -10.78 -16.15 11.70
CA TYR A 69 -10.68 -17.54 12.17
C TYR A 69 -12.02 -18.09 12.65
N ASP A 70 -12.82 -17.25 13.30
CA ASP A 70 -14.18 -17.60 13.74
C ASP A 70 -15.22 -17.56 12.61
N SER A 71 -14.79 -17.32 11.36
CA SER A 71 -15.66 -17.16 10.19
C SER A 71 -16.74 -16.08 10.34
N GLN A 72 -16.48 -15.08 11.19
CA GLN A 72 -17.32 -13.91 11.45
C GLN A 72 -17.00 -12.78 10.49
N TYR A 73 -16.96 -13.08 9.19
CA TYR A 73 -16.75 -12.09 8.14
C TYR A 73 -17.74 -12.27 7.00
N HIS A 74 -18.09 -11.16 6.36
CA HIS A 74 -18.96 -11.16 5.19
C HIS A 74 -18.32 -10.33 4.07
N ILE A 75 -18.28 -10.89 2.85
CA ILE A 75 -17.75 -10.18 1.68
C ILE A 75 -18.92 -9.51 0.96
N CYS A 76 -18.94 -8.18 0.98
CA CYS A 76 -20.03 -7.44 0.36
C CYS A 76 -20.02 -7.62 -1.17
N PRO A 77 -21.19 -7.61 -1.83
CA PRO A 77 -21.29 -7.72 -3.30
C PRO A 77 -20.41 -6.72 -4.04
N HIS A 78 -20.25 -5.51 -3.49
CA HIS A 78 -19.37 -4.47 -4.03
C HIS A 78 -17.90 -4.93 -4.08
N ALA A 79 -17.41 -5.56 -3.00
CA ALA A 79 -16.05 -6.11 -2.96
C ALA A 79 -15.85 -7.24 -3.98
N VAL A 80 -16.87 -8.08 -4.20
CA VAL A 80 -16.85 -9.13 -5.23
C VAL A 80 -16.80 -8.52 -6.64
N GLY A 81 -17.52 -7.42 -6.88
CA GLY A 81 -17.47 -6.67 -8.14
C GLY A 81 -16.06 -6.16 -8.45
N HIS A 82 -15.40 -5.56 -7.47
CA HIS A 82 -14.01 -5.13 -7.59
C HIS A 82 -13.03 -6.28 -7.80
N ALA A 83 -13.19 -7.38 -7.05
CA ALA A 83 -12.36 -8.57 -7.19
C ALA A 83 -12.37 -9.10 -8.64
N ARG A 84 -13.57 -9.19 -9.23
CA ARG A 84 -13.74 -9.61 -10.63
C ARG A 84 -13.13 -8.61 -11.62
N ALA A 85 -13.29 -7.31 -11.38
CA ALA A 85 -12.78 -6.28 -12.28
C ALA A 85 -11.24 -6.16 -12.24
N GLU A 86 -10.63 -6.39 -11.08
CA GLU A 86 -9.20 -6.20 -10.86
C GLU A 86 -8.39 -7.51 -10.89
N GLY A 87 -9.06 -8.67 -10.93
CA GLY A 87 -8.44 -9.97 -11.20
C GLY A 87 -7.90 -10.68 -9.96
N PHE A 88 -8.53 -10.47 -8.80
CA PHE A 88 -8.27 -11.23 -7.57
C PHE A 88 -9.54 -11.95 -7.11
N LEU A 89 -9.38 -12.94 -6.22
CA LEU A 89 -10.47 -13.79 -5.75
C LEU A 89 -10.76 -13.57 -4.27
N GLU A 90 -11.87 -14.10 -3.79
CA GLU A 90 -12.26 -14.02 -2.37
C GLU A 90 -11.21 -14.63 -1.44
N HIS A 91 -10.56 -15.72 -1.87
CA HIS A 91 -9.49 -16.35 -1.09
C HIS A 91 -8.27 -15.42 -0.93
N ASP A 92 -7.97 -14.57 -1.92
CA ASP A 92 -6.90 -13.58 -1.84
C ASP A 92 -7.23 -12.50 -0.82
N ILE A 93 -8.49 -12.06 -0.80
CA ILE A 93 -9.00 -11.10 0.18
C ILE A 93 -8.80 -11.67 1.59
N VAL A 94 -9.30 -12.88 1.84
CA VAL A 94 -9.18 -13.54 3.16
C VAL A 94 -7.72 -13.76 3.53
N GLY A 95 -6.89 -14.19 2.57
CA GLY A 95 -5.45 -14.33 2.77
C GLY A 95 -4.78 -13.04 3.21
N VAL A 96 -5.18 -11.90 2.64
CA VAL A 96 -4.70 -10.57 3.05
C VAL A 96 -5.24 -10.15 4.42
N LEU A 97 -6.47 -10.51 4.78
CA LEU A 97 -6.98 -10.22 6.13
C LEU A 97 -6.20 -10.95 7.23
N VAL A 98 -5.66 -12.14 6.93
CA VAL A 98 -4.90 -12.94 7.91
C VAL A 98 -3.40 -12.59 7.94
N SER A 99 -2.80 -12.42 6.76
CA SER A 99 -1.35 -12.24 6.59
C SER A 99 -0.90 -10.78 6.45
N GLY A 100 -1.85 -9.88 6.21
CA GLY A 100 -1.61 -8.47 5.96
C GLY A 100 -1.26 -7.69 7.23
N ARG A 101 -1.42 -6.36 7.12
CA ARG A 101 -1.28 -5.43 8.24
C ARG A 101 -2.33 -4.34 8.12
N VAL A 102 -2.97 -3.99 9.23
CA VAL A 102 -3.81 -2.79 9.28
C VAL A 102 -2.88 -1.58 9.18
N ARG A 103 -3.15 -0.68 8.23
CA ARG A 103 -2.32 0.50 7.96
C ARG A 103 -2.97 1.80 8.38
N ALA A 104 -4.30 1.81 8.44
CA ALA A 104 -5.08 2.96 8.86
C ALA A 104 -6.41 2.52 9.46
N VAL A 105 -6.86 3.25 10.48
CA VAL A 105 -8.19 3.10 11.08
C VAL A 105 -8.94 4.41 10.89
N TYR A 106 -10.05 4.36 10.15
CA TYR A 106 -11.01 5.44 10.00
C TYR A 106 -12.04 5.32 11.12
N THR A 107 -11.86 6.09 12.19
CA THR A 107 -12.63 5.93 13.43
C THR A 107 -14.10 6.30 13.26
N GLU A 108 -14.39 7.31 12.43
CA GLU A 108 -15.75 7.79 12.19
C GLU A 108 -16.61 6.75 11.44
N GLU A 109 -16.08 6.14 10.38
CA GLU A 109 -16.79 5.11 9.61
C GLU A 109 -16.67 3.71 10.20
N ARG A 110 -15.86 3.52 11.26
CA ARG A 110 -15.47 2.21 11.79
C ARG A 110 -14.83 1.31 10.73
N ARG A 111 -14.05 1.92 9.82
CA ARG A 111 -13.41 1.21 8.71
C ARG A 111 -11.92 1.07 8.93
N TRP A 112 -11.36 -0.08 8.61
CA TRP A 112 -9.93 -0.35 8.66
C TRP A 112 -9.41 -0.61 7.26
N LEU A 113 -8.25 -0.02 6.95
CA LEU A 113 -7.49 -0.32 5.74
C LEU A 113 -6.46 -1.38 6.05
N VAL A 114 -6.63 -2.56 5.47
CA VAL A 114 -5.70 -3.67 5.55
C VAL A 114 -4.87 -3.70 4.28
N CYS A 115 -3.55 -3.72 4.42
CA CYS A 115 -2.63 -3.83 3.32
C CYS A 115 -1.95 -5.19 3.36
N GLY A 116 -1.92 -5.88 2.22
CA GLY A 116 -1.20 -7.13 2.07
C GLY A 116 -0.76 -7.34 0.63
N PHE A 117 -0.47 -8.59 0.32
CA PHE A 117 -0.10 -9.01 -1.01
C PHE A 117 -0.82 -10.31 -1.33
N PHE A 118 -1.14 -10.48 -2.60
CA PHE A 118 -1.63 -11.73 -3.16
C PHE A 118 -0.75 -12.14 -4.33
N GLU A 119 -0.84 -13.39 -4.74
CA GLU A 119 -0.08 -13.94 -5.86
C GLU A 119 -1.03 -14.33 -6.97
N SER A 120 -0.78 -13.83 -8.17
CA SER A 120 -1.55 -14.21 -9.36
C SER A 120 -0.57 -14.47 -10.50
N GLY A 121 -0.62 -15.68 -11.07
CA GLY A 121 0.25 -16.08 -12.17
C GLY A 121 1.75 -16.00 -11.86
N GLY A 122 2.16 -16.25 -10.62
CA GLY A 122 3.57 -16.17 -10.20
C GLY A 122 4.07 -14.74 -9.92
N ILE A 123 3.19 -13.73 -9.98
CA ILE A 123 3.51 -12.33 -9.68
C ILE A 123 2.84 -11.94 -8.37
N ARG A 124 3.65 -11.39 -7.45
CA ARG A 124 3.17 -10.85 -6.18
C ARG A 124 2.69 -9.41 -6.35
N LEU A 125 1.40 -9.18 -6.14
CA LEU A 125 0.75 -7.88 -6.29
C LEU A 125 0.27 -7.34 -4.94
N PRO A 126 0.32 -6.02 -4.73
CA PRO A 126 -0.22 -5.39 -3.53
C PRO A 126 -1.75 -5.42 -3.57
N LEU A 127 -2.38 -5.69 -2.43
CA LEU A 127 -3.83 -5.66 -2.29
C LEU A 127 -4.20 -4.87 -1.04
N HIS A 128 -5.08 -3.89 -1.22
CA HIS A 128 -5.68 -3.12 -0.14
C HIS A 128 -7.12 -3.57 0.03
N VAL A 129 -7.46 -3.94 1.27
CA VAL A 129 -8.80 -4.39 1.64
C VAL A 129 -9.35 -3.41 2.67
N VAL A 130 -10.54 -2.90 2.41
CA VAL A 130 -11.26 -2.03 3.34
C VAL A 130 -12.31 -2.87 4.03
N VAL A 131 -12.21 -2.93 5.35
CA VAL A 131 -13.16 -3.65 6.19
C VAL A 131 -13.90 -2.70 7.10
N GLN A 132 -15.17 -2.99 7.39
CA GLN A 132 -15.98 -2.28 8.36
C GLN A 132 -16.23 -3.19 9.55
N VAL A 133 -15.91 -2.70 10.74
CA VAL A 133 -15.90 -3.51 11.95
C VAL A 133 -17.15 -3.26 12.78
N TYR A 134 -17.81 -4.35 13.13
CA TYR A 134 -18.98 -4.38 14.00
C TYR A 134 -18.62 -5.05 15.34
N VAL A 135 -19.61 -5.18 16.22
CA VAL A 135 -19.43 -5.86 17.51
C VAL A 135 -19.21 -7.36 17.29
N ASP A 136 -20.01 -7.95 16.40
CA ASP A 136 -20.13 -9.40 16.20
C ASP A 136 -19.46 -9.93 14.92
N GLY A 137 -18.74 -9.08 14.19
CA GLY A 137 -18.11 -9.47 12.94
C GLY A 137 -17.57 -8.31 12.11
N VAL A 138 -17.14 -8.64 10.89
CA VAL A 138 -16.49 -7.71 9.97
C VAL A 138 -17.03 -7.84 8.56
N ASP A 139 -17.39 -6.72 7.95
CA ASP A 139 -17.79 -6.68 6.54
C ASP A 139 -16.63 -6.20 5.67
N VAL A 140 -16.29 -6.96 4.64
CA VAL A 140 -15.36 -6.52 3.60
C VAL A 140 -16.15 -5.65 2.62
N VAL A 141 -15.95 -4.34 2.73
CA VAL A 141 -16.72 -3.36 1.96
C VAL A 141 -16.19 -3.24 0.53
N THR A 142 -14.88 -3.16 0.37
CA THR A 142 -14.22 -3.13 -0.94
C THR A 142 -12.77 -3.62 -0.84
N ALA A 143 -12.21 -4.03 -1.97
CA ALA A 143 -10.81 -4.37 -2.09
C ALA A 143 -10.30 -3.84 -3.44
N PHE A 144 -9.04 -3.42 -3.51
CA PHE A 144 -8.45 -2.90 -4.75
C PHE A 144 -6.92 -3.00 -4.75
N ILE A 145 -6.33 -2.97 -5.93
CA ILE A 145 -4.90 -2.98 -6.19
C ILE A 145 -4.41 -1.52 -6.24
N PRO A 146 -3.68 -1.04 -5.21
CA PRO A 146 -3.22 0.34 -5.16
C PRO A 146 -2.09 0.59 -6.18
N LYS A 147 -2.13 1.75 -6.83
CA LYS A 147 -0.98 2.25 -7.60
C LYS A 147 0.25 2.50 -6.72
N HIS A 148 0.02 2.90 -5.46
CA HIS A 148 1.06 3.19 -4.47
C HIS A 148 0.81 2.37 -3.18
N PRO A 149 1.50 1.24 -2.96
CA PRO A 149 1.18 0.29 -1.89
C PRO A 149 1.28 0.83 -0.47
N HIS A 150 2.17 1.82 -0.26
CA HIS A 150 2.43 2.41 1.05
C HIS A 150 1.52 3.62 1.34
N HIS A 151 0.70 4.04 0.38
CA HIS A 151 -0.10 5.25 0.49
C HIS A 151 -1.42 4.97 1.19
N ILE A 152 -1.66 5.66 2.31
CA ILE A 152 -2.96 5.63 3.00
C ILE A 152 -3.97 6.45 2.20
N ILE A 153 -5.14 5.89 1.92
CA ILE A 153 -6.18 6.60 1.18
C ILE A 153 -6.89 7.61 2.10
N SER A 154 -7.21 8.79 1.58
CA SER A 154 -7.99 9.78 2.33
C SER A 154 -9.43 9.33 2.48
N ARG A 155 -10.08 9.74 3.57
CA ARG A 155 -11.47 9.39 3.86
C ARG A 155 -12.43 9.75 2.72
N ALA A 156 -12.29 10.94 2.14
CA ALA A 156 -13.10 11.40 1.00
C ALA A 156 -12.94 10.51 -0.24
N ARG A 157 -11.71 10.06 -0.52
CA ARG A 157 -11.44 9.17 -1.65
C ARG A 157 -12.00 7.77 -1.44
N LEU A 158 -11.89 7.25 -0.22
CA LEU A 158 -12.49 5.97 0.16
C LEU A 158 -14.02 6.03 0.03
N ALA A 159 -14.64 7.12 0.48
CA ALA A 159 -16.08 7.32 0.31
C ALA A 159 -16.51 7.36 -1.16
N VAL A 160 -15.71 7.97 -2.06
CA VAL A 160 -15.99 7.97 -3.50
C VAL A 160 -15.89 6.56 -4.11
N MET A 161 -14.91 5.76 -3.70
CA MET A 161 -14.77 4.38 -4.17
C MET A 161 -15.99 3.53 -3.78
N LEU A 162 -16.45 3.67 -2.53
CA LEU A 162 -17.60 2.92 -2.01
C LEU A 162 -18.95 3.38 -2.57
N ARG A 163 -19.08 4.66 -2.91
CA ARG A 163 -20.31 5.21 -3.50
C ARG A 163 -20.51 4.81 -4.97
N TYR A 164 -19.53 4.17 -5.60
CA TYR A 164 -19.55 3.92 -7.04
C TYR A 164 -20.68 2.97 -7.49
N ASP A 165 -21.34 2.26 -6.56
CA ASP A 165 -22.43 1.33 -6.88
C ASP A 165 -23.87 1.86 -6.62
N ASP A 166 -24.09 2.87 -5.77
CA ASP A 166 -25.45 3.18 -5.29
C ASP A 166 -26.26 4.22 -6.09
N GLU A 167 -25.69 5.16 -6.86
CA GLU A 167 -26.54 6.05 -7.69
C GLU A 167 -25.82 6.92 -8.74
N LYS A 168 -26.59 7.30 -9.78
CA LYS A 168 -26.25 8.12 -10.96
C LYS A 168 -25.31 9.29 -10.63
N LEU A 169 -24.06 9.18 -11.08
CA LEU A 169 -23.13 10.30 -11.15
C LEU A 169 -23.74 11.44 -11.99
N LYS A 170 -24.07 12.56 -11.35
CA LYS A 170 -23.98 13.86 -12.02
C LYS A 170 -22.50 14.08 -12.30
N HIS A 171 -22.05 13.60 -13.46
CA HIS A 171 -20.74 13.95 -13.99
C HIS A 171 -20.62 15.47 -13.93
N ARG A 172 -19.78 15.96 -13.03
CA ARG A 172 -19.32 17.34 -13.14
C ARG A 172 -18.28 17.31 -14.25
N THR A 173 -18.75 17.38 -15.50
CA THR A 173 -17.89 17.69 -16.64
C THR A 173 -17.26 19.05 -16.36
N ALA A 174 -16.02 19.03 -15.87
CA ALA A 174 -15.20 20.22 -15.92
C ALA A 174 -15.02 20.51 -17.41
N LEU A 175 -15.69 21.56 -17.90
CA LEU A 175 -15.45 22.06 -19.25
C LEU A 175 -13.94 22.33 -19.33
N PRO A 176 -13.20 21.70 -20.28
CA PRO A 176 -11.84 22.11 -20.56
C PRO A 176 -11.91 23.51 -21.17
N GLY A 177 -11.82 24.51 -20.29
CA GLY A 177 -11.93 25.92 -20.64
C GLY A 177 -11.53 26.74 -19.43
N ASN A 178 -10.66 27.73 -19.66
CA ASN A 178 -10.32 28.69 -18.61
C ASN A 178 -11.59 29.33 -18.06
N LYS A 179 -11.65 29.51 -16.73
CA LYS A 179 -12.65 30.38 -16.08
C LYS A 179 -12.73 31.71 -16.85
N ALA A 180 -13.95 32.18 -17.12
CA ALA A 180 -14.19 33.46 -17.75
C ALA A 180 -13.40 34.56 -17.02
N GLY A 181 -12.43 35.16 -17.71
CA GLY A 181 -11.52 36.17 -17.16
C GLY A 181 -10.02 35.82 -17.24
N TYR A 182 -9.64 34.55 -17.36
CA TYR A 182 -8.23 34.17 -17.53
C TYR A 182 -7.86 34.00 -19.00
N ARG A 183 -7.14 34.97 -19.57
CA ARG A 183 -6.53 34.84 -20.92
C ARG A 183 -5.55 33.66 -20.91
N GLY A 184 -5.88 32.59 -21.62
CA GLY A 184 -5.03 31.41 -21.74
C GLY A 184 -3.70 31.75 -22.39
N ARG A 185 -2.59 31.33 -21.76
CA ARG A 185 -1.28 31.36 -22.41
C ARG A 185 -1.26 30.30 -23.51
N GLY A 186 -1.10 30.76 -24.75
CA GLY A 186 -0.40 30.04 -25.83
C GLY A 186 -1.07 28.78 -26.36
N LYS A 187 -1.68 28.90 -27.55
CA LYS A 187 -2.14 27.79 -28.39
C LYS A 187 -0.98 26.82 -28.68
N TRP A 188 -1.15 25.54 -28.39
CA TRP A 188 -0.35 24.49 -29.01
C TRP A 188 -0.85 24.34 -30.46
N LYS A 189 -0.03 24.73 -31.44
CA LYS A 189 -0.27 24.43 -32.85
C LYS A 189 -0.03 22.92 -33.05
N LYS A 190 -1.06 22.17 -33.44
CA LYS A 190 -0.86 20.87 -34.10
C LYS A 190 -0.37 21.14 -35.51
N GLY A 191 0.82 20.63 -35.84
CA GLY A 191 1.34 20.60 -37.20
C GLY A 191 0.49 19.69 -38.08
N ALA A 192 0.24 20.15 -39.30
CA ALA A 192 -0.15 19.33 -40.44
C ALA A 192 1.12 18.81 -41.12
#